data_AF-A0A151TTK1-F1
#
_entry.id   AF-A0A151TTK1-F1
#
_cell.length_a   1.000
_cell.length_b   1.000
_cell.length_c   1.000
_cell.angle_alpha   90.00
_cell.angle_beta   90.00
_cell.angle_gamma   90.00
#
_symmetry.space_group_name_H-M   'P 1'
#
loop_
_entity.id
_entity.type
_entity.pdbx_description
1 polymer ?
#
loop_
_entity_poly.entity_id
_entity_poly.type
_entity_poly.pdbx_seq_one_letter_code
_entity_poly.pdbx_strand_id
1 'polypeptide(L)'
;MLWAKADNTRFWSPVSWDVVTQSKELGGLGVREAPRVNVSLLGKLVWDLLSDPQKPWVQLLSNLYLHGDSILCAQNKRGASPIWSSIMKALHSLREGFQPHLGSGASSLWYTDWSCNGLWCGKVPFVHIADTNKTVADY
;
A
#
# COMPACT_ATOMS: atom_id res chain seq x y z
N MET A 1 -26.57 4.61 6.81
CA MET A 1 -27.21 5.47 7.84
C MET A 1 -27.46 4.59 9.04
N LEU A 2 -26.90 4.90 10.22
CA LEU A 2 -26.91 3.96 11.35
C LEU A 2 -28.25 3.89 12.09
N TRP A 3 -29.04 4.96 12.00
CA TRP A 3 -30.35 5.03 12.65
C TRP A 3 -31.42 5.09 11.58
N ALA A 4 -32.34 4.13 11.65
CA ALA A 4 -33.55 4.09 10.86
C ALA A 4 -34.74 4.20 11.81
N LYS A 5 -35.76 4.92 11.37
CA LYS A 5 -37.06 4.94 12.04
C LYS A 5 -37.90 3.74 11.57
N ALA A 6 -38.86 3.30 12.38
CA ALA A 6 -39.68 2.13 12.06
C ALA A 6 -40.62 2.39 10.87
N ASP A 7 -41.03 3.64 10.72
CA ASP A 7 -41.63 4.18 9.53
C ASP A 7 -40.55 4.30 8.44
N ASN A 8 -40.82 3.75 7.25
CA ASN A 8 -39.91 3.69 6.09
C ASN A 8 -39.65 5.08 5.45
N THR A 9 -39.69 6.14 6.26
CA THR A 9 -39.47 7.53 5.90
C THR A 9 -37.97 7.85 5.99
N ARG A 10 -37.51 8.72 5.08
CA ARG A 10 -36.10 9.13 5.04
C ARG A 10 -35.78 10.00 6.26
N PHE A 11 -35.06 9.46 7.22
CA PHE A 11 -34.68 10.13 8.46
C PHE A 11 -33.21 10.54 8.45
N TRP A 12 -32.89 11.79 8.82
CA TRP A 12 -31.50 12.26 8.94
C TRP A 12 -31.03 12.26 10.40
N SER A 13 -29.96 11.53 10.70
CA SER A 13 -29.25 11.65 11.97
C SER A 13 -28.13 12.69 11.86
N PRO A 14 -28.13 13.75 12.69
CA PRO A 14 -27.13 14.81 12.63
C PRO A 14 -25.84 14.48 13.40
N VAL A 15 -25.64 13.23 13.82
CA VAL A 15 -24.45 12.85 14.60
C VAL A 15 -23.25 12.63 13.68
N SER A 16 -22.14 13.29 13.98
CA SER A 16 -20.91 13.15 13.21
C SER A 16 -20.30 11.76 13.38
N TRP A 17 -19.59 11.29 12.34
CA TRP A 17 -18.85 10.03 12.41
C TRP A 17 -17.79 10.04 13.52
N ASP A 18 -17.19 11.19 13.80
CA ASP A 18 -16.18 11.35 14.86
C ASP A 18 -16.73 11.06 16.26
N VAL A 19 -18.03 11.27 16.49
CA VAL A 19 -18.69 10.89 17.76
C VAL A 19 -19.06 9.42 17.75
N VAL A 20 -19.55 8.91 16.61
CA VAL A 20 -19.93 7.50 16.46
C VAL A 20 -18.73 6.56 16.68
N THR A 21 -17.54 6.93 16.21
CA THR A 21 -16.35 6.07 16.25
C THR A 21 -15.61 6.08 17.59
N GLN A 22 -15.95 7.00 18.50
CA GLN A 22 -15.39 7.03 19.86
C GLN A 22 -15.72 5.76 20.65
N SER A 23 -14.91 5.46 21.66
CA SER A 23 -15.16 4.32 22.55
C SER A 23 -16.49 4.46 23.29
N LYS A 24 -17.04 3.33 23.72
CA LYS A 24 -18.27 3.32 24.53
C LYS A 24 -18.12 4.10 25.85
N GLU A 25 -16.91 4.11 26.40
CA GLU A 25 -16.55 4.86 27.62
C GLU A 25 -16.63 6.37 27.42
N LEU A 26 -16.40 6.85 26.20
CA LEU A 26 -16.46 8.26 25.83
C LEU A 26 -17.83 8.65 25.21
N GLY A 27 -18.83 7.75 25.27
CA GLY A 27 -20.18 8.01 24.77
C GLY A 27 -20.37 7.73 23.26
N GLY A 28 -19.37 7.15 22.59
CA GLY A 28 -19.48 6.68 21.21
C GLY A 28 -20.01 5.24 21.08
N LEU A 29 -20.14 4.75 19.84
CA LEU A 29 -20.59 3.37 19.57
C LEU A 29 -19.42 2.36 19.59
N GLY A 30 -18.18 2.82 19.63
CA GLY A 30 -16.96 1.99 19.56
C GLY A 30 -16.71 1.39 18.19
N VAL A 31 -17.29 1.96 17.13
CA VAL A 31 -17.12 1.48 15.76
C VAL A 31 -15.81 2.01 15.19
N ARG A 32 -15.07 1.19 14.44
CA ARG A 32 -13.82 1.63 13.81
C ARG A 32 -14.11 2.66 12.71
N GLU A 33 -13.25 3.66 12.61
CA GLU A 33 -13.28 4.62 11.51
C GLU A 33 -13.10 3.91 10.16
N ALA A 34 -14.15 3.95 9.34
CA ALA A 34 -14.16 3.30 8.03
C ALA A 34 -12.95 3.67 7.14
N PRO A 35 -12.49 4.94 7.08
CA PRO A 35 -11.30 5.29 6.32
C PRO A 35 -10.04 4.51 6.77
N ARG A 36 -9.85 4.36 8.09
CA ARG A 36 -8.69 3.62 8.65
C ARG A 36 -8.77 2.14 8.33
N VAL A 37 -9.95 1.55 8.47
CA VAL A 37 -10.17 0.14 8.13
C VAL A 37 -9.93 -0.09 6.64
N ASN A 38 -10.42 0.80 5.77
CA ASN A 38 -10.20 0.70 4.33
C ASN A 38 -8.71 0.77 3.96
N VAL A 39 -7.95 1.69 4.55
CA VAL A 39 -6.49 1.75 4.34
C VAL A 39 -5.82 0.45 4.80
N SER A 40 -6.22 -0.13 5.95
CA SER A 40 -5.64 -1.40 6.41
C SER A 40 -5.96 -2.57 5.48
N LEU A 41 -7.18 -2.65 4.95
CA LEU A 41 -7.59 -3.70 4.01
C LEU A 41 -6.85 -3.57 2.67
N LEU A 42 -6.72 -2.35 2.15
CA LEU A 42 -5.91 -2.07 0.96
C LEU A 42 -4.43 -2.33 1.21
N GLY A 43 -3.94 -2.04 2.42
CA GLY A 43 -2.59 -2.35 2.86
C GLY A 43 -2.29 -3.85 2.81
N LYS A 44 -3.26 -4.70 3.15
CA LYS A 44 -3.12 -6.15 2.97
C LYS A 44 -2.95 -6.54 1.49
N LEU A 45 -3.65 -5.85 0.58
CA LEU A 45 -3.45 -6.08 -0.86
C LEU A 45 -2.07 -5.62 -1.33
N VAL A 46 -1.58 -4.48 -0.83
CA VAL A 46 -0.21 -4.01 -1.07
C VAL A 46 0.80 -5.05 -0.58
N TRP A 47 0.60 -5.58 0.62
CA TRP A 47 1.46 -6.62 1.21
C TRP A 47 1.45 -7.90 0.36
N ASP A 48 0.29 -8.34 -0.10
CA ASP A 48 0.17 -9.51 -0.98
C ASP A 48 0.91 -9.31 -2.31
N LEU A 49 0.88 -8.10 -2.88
CA LEU A 49 1.65 -7.75 -4.08
C LEU A 49 3.17 -7.84 -3.86
N LEU A 50 3.65 -7.65 -2.62
CA LEU A 50 5.07 -7.77 -2.25
C LEU A 50 5.49 -9.19 -1.87
N SER A 51 4.65 -9.88 -1.11
CA SER A 51 5.03 -11.14 -0.44
C SER A 51 4.55 -12.39 -1.17
N ASP A 52 3.46 -12.31 -1.93
CA ASP A 52 2.79 -13.48 -2.50
C ASP A 52 2.49 -13.29 -4.00
N PRO A 53 3.54 -13.34 -4.86
CA PRO A 53 3.39 -13.17 -6.30
C PRO A 53 2.67 -14.32 -6.99
N GLN A 54 2.32 -15.40 -6.29
CA GLN A 54 1.66 -16.58 -6.86
C GLN A 54 0.14 -16.45 -6.92
N LYS A 55 -0.44 -15.50 -6.19
CA LYS A 55 -1.88 -15.23 -6.24
C LYS A 55 -2.30 -14.80 -7.66
N PRO A 56 -3.35 -15.39 -8.26
CA PRO A 56 -3.74 -15.07 -9.63
C PRO A 56 -4.04 -13.58 -9.88
N TRP A 57 -4.68 -12.91 -8.90
CA TRP A 57 -4.98 -11.48 -9.01
C TRP A 57 -3.72 -10.62 -8.89
N VAL A 58 -2.71 -11.07 -8.12
CA VAL A 58 -1.40 -10.41 -8.00
C VAL A 58 -0.68 -10.50 -9.34
N GLN A 59 -0.60 -11.70 -9.94
CA GLN A 59 0.00 -11.89 -11.27
C GLN A 59 -0.66 -11.02 -12.33
N LEU A 60 -1.99 -10.95 -12.32
CA LEU A 60 -2.75 -10.11 -13.25
C LEU A 60 -2.40 -8.62 -13.09
N LEU A 61 -2.45 -8.09 -11.87
CA LEU A 61 -2.14 -6.68 -11.63
C LEU A 61 -0.67 -6.36 -11.88
N SER A 62 0.25 -7.24 -11.50
CA SER A 62 1.67 -7.09 -11.77
C SER A 62 1.95 -7.03 -13.27
N ASN A 63 1.31 -7.89 -14.07
CA ASN A 63 1.47 -7.87 -15.53
C ASN A 63 0.83 -6.64 -16.18
N LEU A 64 -0.28 -6.14 -15.64
CA LEU A 64 -0.99 -4.97 -16.17
C LEU A 64 -0.29 -3.64 -15.83
N TYR A 65 0.30 -3.54 -14.64
CA TYR A 65 0.75 -2.26 -14.09
C TYR A 65 2.23 -2.19 -13.74
N LEU A 66 2.85 -3.30 -13.29
CA LEU A 66 4.20 -3.32 -12.75
C LEU A 66 5.26 -3.77 -13.76
N HIS A 67 4.93 -4.68 -14.68
CA HIS A 67 5.86 -5.18 -15.71
C HIS A 67 7.21 -5.68 -15.18
N GLY A 68 7.24 -6.22 -13.96
CA GLY A 68 8.46 -6.71 -13.30
C GLY A 68 9.07 -5.74 -12.28
N ASP A 69 8.57 -4.49 -12.21
CA ASP A 69 8.98 -3.54 -11.19
C ASP A 69 8.33 -3.83 -9.83
N SER A 70 8.99 -3.38 -8.76
CA SER A 70 8.40 -3.40 -7.42
C SER A 70 7.21 -2.44 -7.34
N ILE A 71 6.16 -2.85 -6.61
CA ILE A 71 5.01 -1.99 -6.35
C ILE A 71 5.40 -0.70 -5.62
N LEU A 72 6.48 -0.71 -4.84
CA LEU A 72 6.98 0.48 -4.13
C LEU A 72 7.40 1.60 -5.11
N CYS A 73 7.78 1.21 -6.33
CA CYS A 73 8.19 2.09 -7.42
C CYS A 73 7.10 2.32 -8.46
N ALA A 74 5.95 1.69 -8.29
CA ALA A 74 4.84 1.85 -9.21
C ALA A 74 4.33 3.29 -9.23
N GLN A 75 3.91 3.73 -10.41
CA GLN A 75 3.21 5.00 -10.58
C GLN A 75 1.80 4.75 -11.09
N ASN A 76 0.87 5.60 -10.66
CA ASN A 76 -0.50 5.51 -11.15
C ASN A 76 -0.60 6.13 -12.55
N LYS A 77 -0.92 5.31 -13.56
CA LYS A 77 -1.08 5.75 -14.95
C LYS A 77 -2.48 6.36 -15.16
N ARG A 78 -2.61 7.33 -16.07
CA ARG A 78 -3.94 7.87 -16.45
C ARG A 78 -4.78 6.75 -17.06
N GLY A 79 -6.03 6.64 -16.63
CA GLY A 79 -6.94 5.57 -17.07
C GLY A 79 -6.76 4.23 -16.34
N ALA A 80 -5.97 4.18 -15.26
CA ALA A 80 -5.89 2.99 -14.43
C ALA A 80 -7.25 2.66 -13.77
N SER A 81 -7.43 1.39 -13.43
CA SER A 81 -8.67 0.95 -12.79
C SER A 81 -8.88 1.65 -11.44
N PRO A 82 -10.14 1.83 -11.00
CA PRO A 82 -10.43 2.39 -9.67
C PRO A 82 -9.80 1.57 -8.53
N ILE A 83 -9.71 0.24 -8.71
CA ILE A 83 -9.08 -0.66 -7.76
C ILE A 83 -7.58 -0.35 -7.65
N TRP A 84 -6.87 -0.31 -8.77
CA TRP A 84 -5.45 0.03 -8.81
C TRP A 84 -5.19 1.41 -8.20
N SER A 85 -6.00 2.40 -8.57
CA SER A 85 -5.90 3.75 -8.03
C SER A 85 -6.11 3.79 -6.51
N SER A 86 -6.96 2.92 -5.96
CA SER A 86 -7.19 2.82 -4.52
C SER A 86 -6.01 2.15 -3.81
N ILE A 87 -5.44 1.10 -4.40
CA ILE A 87 -4.22 0.44 -3.91
C ILE A 87 -3.06 1.45 -3.87
N MET A 88 -2.85 2.22 -4.95
CA MET A 88 -1.79 3.24 -5.00
C MET A 88 -1.98 4.34 -3.95
N LYS A 89 -3.21 4.77 -3.69
CA LYS A 89 -3.50 5.74 -2.62
C LYS A 89 -3.16 5.18 -1.23
N ALA A 90 -3.55 3.93 -0.95
CA ALA A 90 -3.22 3.29 0.31
C ALA A 90 -1.71 3.07 0.45
N LEU A 91 -1.02 2.65 -0.61
CA LEU A 91 0.44 2.54 -0.63
C LEU A 91 1.10 3.87 -0.26
N HIS A 92 0.61 5.00 -0.78
CA HIS A 92 1.15 6.31 -0.43
C HIS A 92 1.00 6.61 1.07
N SER A 93 -0.16 6.30 1.67
CA SER A 93 -0.37 6.42 3.12
C SER A 93 0.49 5.48 3.96
N LEU A 94 0.89 4.33 3.40
CA LEU A 94 1.65 3.29 4.09
C LEU A 94 3.15 3.33 3.80
N ARG A 95 3.60 4.20 2.89
CA ARG A 95 4.96 4.22 2.36
C ARG A 95 6.03 4.37 3.44
N GLU A 96 5.74 5.14 4.49
CA GLU A 96 6.65 5.33 5.64
C GLU A 96 6.89 4.02 6.42
N GLY A 97 5.96 3.07 6.36
CA GLY A 97 6.08 1.76 7.02
C GLY A 97 6.86 0.72 6.21
N PHE A 98 7.13 0.97 4.93
CA PHE A 98 7.92 0.08 4.08
C PHE A 98 9.36 0.60 4.01
N GLN A 99 10.27 -0.06 4.71
CA GLN A 99 11.69 0.25 4.67
C GLN A 99 12.47 -0.89 4.04
N PRO A 100 13.28 -0.64 3.01
CA PRO A 100 14.13 -1.67 2.44
C PRO A 100 15.22 -2.04 3.43
N HIS A 101 15.42 -3.34 3.63
CA HIS A 101 16.45 -3.88 4.51
C HIS A 101 17.58 -4.47 3.68
N LEU A 102 18.83 -4.15 4.05
CA LEU A 102 20.01 -4.81 3.50
C LEU A 102 20.01 -6.28 3.94
N GLY A 103 20.03 -7.19 2.98
CA GLY A 103 19.91 -8.61 3.27
C GLY A 103 19.86 -9.46 2.02
N SER A 104 19.73 -10.79 2.19
CA SER A 104 19.62 -11.77 1.10
C SER A 104 18.30 -11.67 0.33
N GLY A 105 18.07 -10.54 -0.33
CA GLY A 105 16.92 -10.34 -1.22
C GLY A 105 17.21 -10.71 -2.66
N ALA A 106 16.19 -10.59 -3.51
CA ALA A 106 16.28 -10.87 -4.95
C ALA A 106 16.83 -9.69 -5.77
N SER A 107 16.73 -8.47 -5.22
CA SER A 107 17.10 -7.24 -5.90
C SER A 107 18.56 -6.87 -5.62
N SER A 108 19.32 -6.49 -6.65
CA SER A 108 20.69 -6.00 -6.47
C SER A 108 20.67 -4.62 -5.84
N LEU A 109 21.54 -4.38 -4.84
CA LEU A 109 21.72 -3.05 -4.24
C LEU A 109 22.10 -2.01 -5.30
N TRP A 110 22.90 -2.40 -6.29
CA TRP A 110 23.52 -1.48 -7.25
C TRP A 110 22.80 -1.43 -8.59
N TYR A 111 22.32 -2.58 -9.07
CA TYR A 111 21.85 -2.77 -10.45
C TYR A 111 20.34 -2.94 -10.59
N THR A 112 19.59 -2.84 -9.50
CA THR A 112 18.12 -2.84 -9.51
C THR A 112 17.64 -1.52 -8.93
N ASP A 113 16.59 -0.91 -9.51
CA ASP A 113 16.00 0.31 -8.93
C ASP A 113 14.98 -0.02 -7.85
N TRP A 114 15.47 -0.60 -6.74
CA TRP A 114 14.65 -0.91 -5.56
C TRP A 114 14.24 0.34 -4.77
N SER A 115 14.96 1.45 -4.95
CA SER A 115 14.74 2.71 -4.22
C SER A 115 13.82 3.70 -4.96
N CYS A 116 13.41 3.37 -6.17
CA CYS A 116 12.59 4.20 -7.06
C CYS A 116 13.21 5.57 -7.37
N ASN A 117 14.54 5.66 -7.24
CA ASN A 117 15.32 6.88 -7.45
C ASN A 117 16.39 6.65 -8.51
N GLY A 118 16.21 5.65 -9.37
CA GLY A 118 17.21 5.18 -10.32
C GLY A 118 18.27 4.27 -9.70
N LEU A 119 19.05 3.66 -10.59
CA LEU A 119 20.14 2.74 -10.25
C LEU A 119 21.20 3.42 -9.39
N TRP A 120 21.59 2.76 -8.30
CA TRP A 120 22.60 3.30 -7.39
C TRP A 120 24.00 3.27 -7.99
N CYS A 121 24.29 2.33 -8.91
CA CYS A 121 25.57 2.29 -9.61
C CYS A 121 25.88 3.58 -10.39
N GLY A 122 24.85 4.31 -10.85
CA GLY A 122 25.01 5.60 -11.54
C GLY A 122 25.21 6.79 -10.59
N LYS A 123 25.00 6.60 -9.28
CA LYS A 123 25.16 7.65 -8.25
C LYS A 123 26.52 7.64 -7.57
N VAL A 124 27.29 6.57 -7.75
CA VAL A 124 28.63 6.42 -7.18
C VAL A 124 29.67 6.41 -8.31
N PRO A 125 30.87 6.98 -8.09
CA PRO A 125 31.91 6.99 -9.12
C PRO A 125 32.40 5.59 -9.50
N PHE A 126 32.37 4.65 -8.56
CA PHE A 126 32.70 3.25 -8.77
C PHE A 126 32.02 2.36 -7.72
N VAL A 127 31.73 1.11 -8.09
CA VAL A 127 31.26 0.06 -7.18
C VAL A 127 32.43 -0.88 -6.89
N HIS A 128 32.77 -1.09 -5.62
CA HIS A 128 33.86 -1.98 -5.25
C HIS A 128 33.47 -3.45 -5.52
N ILE A 129 34.40 -4.27 -6.02
CA ILE A 129 34.09 -5.65 -6.44
C ILE A 129 33.51 -6.51 -5.31
N ALA A 130 33.94 -6.25 -4.07
CA ALA A 130 33.43 -6.95 -2.89
C ALA A 130 31.97 -6.61 -2.55
N ASP A 131 31.47 -5.47 -3.04
CA ASP A 131 30.11 -5.00 -2.77
C ASP A 131 29.12 -5.34 -3.90
N THR A 132 29.60 -5.81 -5.05
CA THR A 132 28.80 -6.10 -6.26
C THR A 132 27.66 -7.08 -5.98
N ASN A 133 27.88 -8.03 -5.06
CA ASN A 133 26.93 -9.08 -4.72
C ASN A 133 25.97 -8.69 -3.58
N LYS A 134 26.01 -7.44 -3.09
CA LYS A 134 25.05 -6.97 -2.09
C LYS A 134 23.66 -6.90 -2.69
N THR A 135 22.70 -7.49 -1.98
CA THR A 135 21.29 -7.47 -2.34
C THR A 135 20.45 -6.74 -1.30
N VAL A 136 19.23 -6.39 -1.69
CA VAL A 136 18.24 -5.70 -0.87
C VAL A 136 16.97 -6.53 -0.87
N ALA A 137 16.38 -6.69 0.31
CA ALA A 137 15.05 -7.24 0.47
C ALA A 137 14.01 -6.10 0.44
N ASP A 138 12.91 -6.33 -0.29
CA ASP A 138 11.90 -5.29 -0.58
C ASP A 138 10.93 -5.02 0.59
N TYR A 139 11.16 -5.58 1.78
CA TYR A 139 10.29 -5.43 2.96
C TYR A 139 11.03 -5.74 4.26
#